data_AF-F5XFK3-F1
#
_entry.id   AF-F5XFK3-F1
#
_cell.length_a   1.000
_cell.length_b   1.000
_cell.length_c   1.000
_cell.angle_alpha   90.00
_cell.angle_beta   90.00
_cell.angle_gamma   90.00
#
_symmetry.space_group_name_H-M   'P 1'
#
loop_
_entity.id
_entity.type
_entity.pdbx_description
1 polymer ?
#
loop_
_entity_poly.entity_id
_entity_poly.type
_entity_poly.pdbx_seq_one_letter_code
_entity_poly.pdbx_strand_id
1 'polypeptide(L)'
;MAHTIADEYADHHRETVSVELQLAQLQNKINHLWVALGSQRLIGVAVGLLAHRYGTGTDEAWERLVALSQHTNTKVRDIARALVHAFDGTIRCEDAELLAAVSRRLPNGRWP
;
A
#
# COMPACT_ATOMS: atom_id res chain seq x y z
N MET A 1 47.21 29.38 -1.46
CA MET A 1 45.88 30.04 -1.48
C MET A 1 44.91 29.42 -2.47
N ALA A 2 45.27 29.17 -3.74
CA ALA A 2 44.34 28.52 -4.70
C ALA A 2 43.99 27.05 -4.35
N HIS A 3 44.93 26.30 -3.74
CA HIS A 3 44.69 24.90 -3.35
C HIS A 3 43.73 24.77 -2.16
N THR A 4 43.79 25.71 -1.20
CA THR A 4 42.92 25.76 -0.01
C THR A 4 41.46 26.00 -0.37
N ILE A 5 41.20 26.89 -1.33
CA ILE A 5 39.85 27.21 -1.78
C ILE A 5 39.23 26.01 -2.54
N ALA A 6 40.01 25.28 -3.33
CA ALA A 6 39.54 24.09 -4.04
C ALA A 6 39.18 22.93 -3.10
N ASP A 7 39.97 22.71 -2.04
CA ASP A 7 39.67 21.72 -1.01
C ASP A 7 38.40 22.09 -0.21
N GLU A 8 38.23 23.37 0.12
CA GLU A 8 37.08 23.88 0.87
C GLU A 8 35.76 23.75 0.07
N TYR A 9 35.80 24.04 -1.25
CA TYR A 9 34.65 23.79 -2.13
C TYR A 9 34.34 22.29 -2.28
N ALA A 10 35.35 21.44 -2.39
CA ALA A 10 35.17 19.99 -2.51
C ALA A 10 34.57 19.37 -1.23
N ASP A 11 34.89 19.92 -0.05
CA ASP A 11 34.35 19.48 1.23
C ASP A 11 32.90 19.95 1.42
N HIS A 12 32.60 21.22 1.08
CA HIS A 12 31.23 21.76 1.12
C HIS A 12 30.29 21.05 0.15
N HIS A 13 30.73 20.72 -1.07
CA HIS A 13 29.93 19.92 -1.99
C HIS A 13 29.67 18.52 -1.46
N ARG A 14 30.64 17.91 -0.77
CA ARG A 14 30.49 16.57 -0.16
C ARG A 14 29.47 16.59 0.97
N GLU A 15 29.52 17.61 1.82
CA GLU A 15 28.58 17.80 2.92
C GLU A 15 27.17 18.12 2.39
N THR A 16 27.05 19.01 1.40
CA THR A 16 25.76 19.36 0.78
C THR A 16 25.10 18.13 0.14
N VAL A 17 25.86 17.34 -0.64
CA VAL A 17 25.35 16.10 -1.25
C VAL A 17 24.95 15.08 -0.18
N SER A 18 25.68 14.97 0.92
CA SER A 18 25.33 14.09 2.04
C SER A 18 23.98 14.47 2.66
N VAL A 19 23.77 15.77 2.93
CA VAL A 19 22.53 16.30 3.49
C VAL A 19 21.35 16.09 2.54
N GLU A 20 21.52 16.34 1.25
CA GLU A 20 20.49 16.12 0.23
C GLU A 20 20.06 14.65 0.15
N LEU A 21 21.03 13.72 0.18
CA LEU A 21 20.74 12.28 0.20
C LEU A 21 19.99 11.86 1.47
N GLN A 22 20.38 12.39 2.63
CA GLN A 22 19.68 12.14 3.89
C GLN A 22 18.24 12.66 3.86
N LEU A 23 18.02 13.86 3.32
CA LEU A 23 16.69 14.44 3.16
C LEU A 23 15.81 13.58 2.24
N ALA A 24 16.33 13.15 1.09
CA ALA A 24 15.62 12.27 0.17
C ALA A 24 15.26 10.93 0.82
N GLN A 25 16.17 10.34 1.60
CA GLN A 25 15.90 9.11 2.35
C GLN A 25 14.80 9.28 3.40
N LEU A 26 14.81 10.38 4.15
CA LEU A 26 13.78 10.68 5.15
C LEU A 26 12.42 10.92 4.49
N GLN A 27 12.38 11.66 3.38
CA GLN A 27 11.15 11.89 2.60
C GLN A 27 10.59 10.57 2.06
N ASN A 28 11.44 9.69 1.53
CA ASN A 28 11.02 8.36 1.09
C ASN A 28 10.45 7.52 2.25
N LYS A 29 11.11 7.53 3.41
CA LYS A 29 10.59 6.83 4.61
C LYS A 29 9.25 7.38 5.06
N ILE A 30 9.10 8.70 5.14
CA ILE A 30 7.83 9.35 5.48
C ILE A 30 6.73 8.94 4.48
N ASN A 31 7.03 8.97 3.18
CA ASN A 31 6.07 8.58 2.15
C ASN A 31 5.67 7.10 2.28
N HIS A 32 6.63 6.20 2.48
CA HIS A 32 6.35 4.78 2.70
C HIS A 32 5.48 4.53 3.93
N LEU A 33 5.73 5.27 5.03
CA LEU A 33 4.93 5.18 6.25
C LEU A 33 3.51 5.72 6.05
N TRP A 34 3.35 6.86 5.38
CA TRP A 34 2.02 7.40 5.07
C TRP A 34 1.21 6.47 4.19
N VAL A 35 1.84 5.89 3.16
CA VAL A 35 1.19 4.87 2.33
C VAL A 35 0.79 3.65 3.15
N ALA A 36 1.65 3.20 4.07
CA ALA A 36 1.35 2.08 4.96
C ALA A 36 0.17 2.40 5.90
N LEU A 37 0.17 3.57 6.55
CA LEU A 37 -0.89 4.04 7.43
C LEU A 37 -2.23 4.22 6.69
N GLY A 38 -2.20 4.80 5.49
CA GLY A 38 -3.38 4.95 4.65
C GLY A 38 -3.97 3.60 4.25
N SER A 39 -3.11 2.63 3.90
CA SER A 39 -3.57 1.28 3.58
C SER A 39 -4.11 0.51 4.79
N GLN A 40 -3.57 0.75 6.00
CA GLN A 40 -3.96 0.02 7.20
C GLN A 40 -5.45 0.18 7.54
N ARG A 41 -6.00 1.39 7.33
CA ARG A 41 -7.44 1.64 7.56
C ARG A 41 -8.31 0.82 6.61
N LEU A 42 -8.05 0.89 5.31
CA LEU A 42 -8.84 0.16 4.30
C LEU A 42 -8.70 -1.36 4.46
N ILE A 43 -7.52 -1.83 4.83
CA ILE A 43 -7.27 -3.24 5.16
C ILE A 43 -8.17 -3.67 6.32
N GLY A 44 -8.19 -2.92 7.42
CA GLY A 44 -9.05 -3.23 8.57
C GLY A 44 -10.53 -3.27 8.21
N VAL A 45 -11.02 -2.31 7.42
CA VAL A 45 -12.41 -2.30 6.94
C VAL A 45 -12.70 -3.51 6.07
N ALA A 46 -11.84 -3.83 5.10
CA ALA A 46 -12.01 -4.98 4.21
C ALA A 46 -12.06 -6.31 5.01
N VAL A 47 -11.18 -6.46 6.02
CA VAL A 47 -11.20 -7.63 6.92
C VAL A 47 -12.54 -7.71 7.67
N GLY A 48 -13.04 -6.59 8.20
CA GLY A 48 -14.35 -6.54 8.87
C GLY A 48 -15.51 -6.91 7.94
N LEU A 49 -15.50 -6.40 6.70
CA LEU A 49 -16.51 -6.74 5.69
C LEU A 49 -16.48 -8.24 5.32
N LEU A 50 -15.29 -8.81 5.14
CA LEU A 50 -15.12 -10.23 4.87
C LEU A 50 -15.60 -11.09 6.05
N ALA A 51 -15.20 -10.73 7.27
CA ALA A 51 -15.61 -11.41 8.50
C ALA A 51 -17.13 -11.41 8.67
N HIS A 52 -17.75 -10.24 8.55
CA HIS A 52 -19.20 -10.09 8.62
C HIS A 52 -19.93 -10.92 7.55
N ARG A 53 -19.43 -10.86 6.32
CA ARG A 53 -20.05 -11.54 5.19
C ARG A 53 -20.03 -13.06 5.31
N TYR A 54 -18.92 -13.62 5.77
CA TYR A 54 -18.73 -15.07 5.84
C TYR A 54 -19.04 -15.66 7.21
N GLY A 55 -19.42 -14.82 8.20
CA GLY A 55 -19.67 -15.27 9.56
C GLY A 55 -18.41 -15.79 10.26
N THR A 56 -17.24 -15.27 9.88
CA THR A 56 -15.92 -15.71 10.37
C THR A 56 -15.31 -14.67 11.32
N GLY A 57 -14.26 -15.07 12.04
CA GLY A 57 -13.44 -14.13 12.80
C GLY A 57 -12.59 -13.22 11.89
N THR A 58 -12.02 -12.15 12.48
CA THR A 58 -11.13 -11.22 11.78
C THR A 58 -9.84 -11.87 11.31
N ASP A 59 -9.31 -12.85 12.05
CA ASP A 59 -8.07 -13.54 11.71
C ASP A 59 -8.25 -14.41 10.46
N GLU A 60 -9.35 -15.19 10.40
CA GLU A 60 -9.68 -15.99 9.21
C GLU A 60 -9.96 -15.09 7.99
N ALA A 61 -10.65 -13.95 8.20
CA ALA A 61 -10.88 -12.98 7.14
C ALA A 61 -9.58 -12.34 6.64
N TRP A 62 -8.61 -12.09 7.52
CA TRP A 62 -7.27 -11.62 7.16
C TRP A 62 -6.51 -12.68 6.34
N GLU A 63 -6.48 -13.93 6.79
CA GLU A 63 -5.87 -15.04 6.04
C GLU A 63 -6.48 -15.18 4.64
N ARG A 64 -7.80 -15.01 4.54
CA ARG A 64 -8.51 -15.01 3.26
C ARG A 64 -8.06 -13.85 2.36
N LEU A 65 -7.90 -12.64 2.92
CA LEU A 65 -7.39 -11.49 2.18
C LEU A 65 -5.95 -11.71 1.69
N VAL A 66 -5.11 -12.35 2.51
CA VAL A 66 -3.74 -12.75 2.14
C VAL A 66 -3.76 -13.81 1.02
N ALA A 67 -4.64 -14.81 1.10
CA ALA A 67 -4.78 -15.83 0.05
C ALA A 67 -5.18 -15.19 -1.28
N LEU A 68 -6.14 -14.26 -1.28
CA LEU A 68 -6.52 -13.49 -2.47
C LEU A 68 -5.32 -12.75 -3.07
N SER A 69 -4.53 -12.08 -2.24
CA SER A 69 -3.30 -11.39 -2.65
C SER A 69 -2.32 -12.30 -3.38
N GLN A 70 -2.07 -13.49 -2.84
CA GLN A 70 -1.19 -14.47 -3.46
C GLN A 70 -1.76 -15.00 -4.78
N HIS A 71 -3.06 -15.30 -4.81
CA HIS A 71 -3.71 -15.86 -5.99
C HIS A 71 -3.88 -14.86 -7.15
N THR A 72 -3.93 -13.56 -6.86
CA THR A 72 -4.00 -12.51 -7.89
C THR A 72 -2.66 -11.83 -8.13
N ASN A 73 -1.61 -12.19 -7.38
CA ASN A 73 -0.32 -11.49 -7.35
C ASN A 73 -0.49 -9.96 -7.23
N THR A 74 -1.40 -9.53 -6.35
CA THR A 74 -1.75 -8.12 -6.13
C THR A 74 -1.54 -7.80 -4.66
N LYS A 75 -1.04 -6.60 -4.34
CA LYS A 75 -0.81 -6.22 -2.94
C LYS A 75 -2.13 -6.20 -2.16
N VAL A 76 -2.10 -6.69 -0.92
CA VAL A 76 -3.25 -6.72 0.00
C VAL A 76 -3.97 -5.38 0.09
N ARG A 77 -3.23 -4.27 0.15
CA ARG A 77 -3.79 -2.91 0.18
C ARG A 77 -4.64 -2.55 -1.03
N ASP A 78 -4.28 -3.05 -2.21
CA ASP A 78 -4.98 -2.75 -3.46
C ASP A 78 -6.27 -3.58 -3.54
N ILE A 79 -6.22 -4.83 -3.10
CA ILE A 79 -7.42 -5.67 -2.95
C ILE A 79 -8.37 -5.07 -1.91
N ALA A 80 -7.86 -4.67 -0.74
CA ALA A 80 -8.66 -4.05 0.31
C ALA A 80 -9.37 -2.78 -0.19
N ARG A 81 -8.65 -1.89 -0.89
CA ARG A 81 -9.21 -0.71 -1.52
C ARG A 81 -10.32 -1.07 -2.51
N ALA A 82 -10.09 -2.02 -3.41
CA ALA A 82 -11.09 -2.45 -4.40
C ALA A 82 -12.36 -3.02 -3.72
N LEU A 83 -12.20 -3.86 -2.69
CA LEU A 83 -13.33 -4.44 -1.94
C LEU A 83 -14.14 -3.36 -1.20
N VAL A 84 -13.47 -2.42 -0.53
CA VAL A 84 -14.14 -1.34 0.20
C VAL A 84 -14.85 -0.40 -0.77
N HIS A 85 -14.18 0.05 -1.82
CA HIS A 85 -14.80 0.94 -2.81
C HIS A 85 -15.98 0.29 -3.54
N ALA A 86 -15.92 -1.02 -3.80
CA ALA A 86 -17.04 -1.75 -4.37
C ALA A 86 -18.24 -1.79 -3.41
N PHE A 87 -17.97 -2.10 -2.13
CA PHE A 87 -18.99 -2.11 -1.08
C PHE A 87 -19.64 -0.73 -0.88
N ASP A 88 -18.84 0.34 -0.97
CA ASP A 88 -19.31 1.73 -0.86
C ASP A 88 -20.00 2.24 -2.15
N GLY A 89 -19.99 1.46 -3.24
CA GLY A 89 -20.53 1.86 -4.54
C GLY A 89 -19.68 2.90 -5.29
N THR A 90 -18.42 3.09 -4.89
CA THR A 90 -17.49 4.09 -5.44
C THR A 90 -16.36 3.47 -6.26
N ILE A 91 -16.58 2.28 -6.85
CA ILE A 91 -15.54 1.58 -7.60
C ILE A 91 -15.03 2.41 -8.79
N ARG A 92 -13.71 2.44 -8.94
CA ARG A 92 -13.04 3.09 -10.07
C ARG A 92 -12.80 2.07 -11.19
N CYS A 93 -12.73 2.52 -12.44
CA CYS A 93 -12.47 1.65 -13.58
C CYS A 93 -11.14 0.87 -13.44
N GLU A 94 -10.11 1.51 -12.88
CA GLU A 94 -8.80 0.89 -12.58
C GLU A 94 -8.89 -0.32 -11.63
N ASP A 95 -9.89 -0.34 -10.75
CA ASP A 95 -10.08 -1.39 -9.74
C ASP A 95 -11.09 -2.45 -10.19
N ALA A 96 -11.79 -2.24 -11.32
CA ALA A 96 -12.86 -3.12 -11.78
C ALA A 96 -12.37 -4.51 -12.21
N GLU A 97 -11.26 -4.57 -12.94
CA GLU A 97 -10.65 -5.84 -13.36
C GLU A 97 -10.11 -6.62 -12.15
N LEU A 98 -9.48 -5.91 -11.21
CA LEU A 98 -9.01 -6.48 -9.95
C LEU A 98 -10.18 -7.07 -9.15
N LEU A 99 -11.27 -6.31 -9.00
CA LEU A 99 -12.46 -6.80 -8.30
C LEU A 99 -13.05 -8.04 -8.98
N ALA A 100 -13.10 -8.08 -10.31
CA ALA A 100 -13.58 -9.25 -11.05
C ALA A 100 -12.66 -10.47 -10.84
N ALA A 101 -11.33 -10.27 -10.79
CA ALA A 101 -10.38 -11.32 -10.50
C ALA A 101 -10.49 -11.85 -9.05
N VAL A 102 -10.74 -10.96 -8.10
CA VAL A 102 -10.94 -11.29 -6.68
C VAL A 102 -12.28 -11.98 -6.46
N SER A 103 -13.37 -11.46 -7.04
CA SER A 103 -14.74 -11.99 -6.86
C SER A 103 -14.86 -13.43 -7.32
N ARG A 104 -14.20 -13.81 -8.42
CA ARG A 104 -14.15 -15.19 -8.92
C ARG A 104 -13.57 -16.20 -7.92
N ARG A 105 -12.78 -15.73 -6.95
CA ARG A 105 -12.10 -16.57 -5.95
C ARG A 105 -12.78 -16.53 -4.59
N LEU A 106 -13.74 -15.63 -4.39
CA LEU A 106 -14.48 -15.53 -3.16
C LEU A 106 -15.56 -16.62 -3.09
N PRO A 107 -15.89 -17.13 -1.89
CA PRO A 107 -17.05 -18.00 -1.72
C PRO A 107 -18.30 -17.27 -2.21
N ASN A 108 -19.08 -17.95 -3.07
CA ASN A 108 -20.27 -17.43 -3.77
C ASN A 108 -20.01 -16.40 -4.88
N GLY A 109 -18.76 -16.22 -5.33
CA GLY A 109 -18.38 -15.65 -6.63
C GLY A 109 -18.67 -14.16 -6.89
N ARG A 110 -19.44 -13.49 -6.03
CA ARG A 110 -19.92 -12.12 -6.28
C ARG A 110 -19.62 -11.20 -5.10
N TRP A 111 -18.80 -10.16 -5.25
CA TRP A 111 -18.73 -9.06 -4.29
C TRP A 111 -19.88 -8.07 -4.51
N PRO A 112 -20.52 -7.52 -3.44
CA PRO A 112 -21.51 -6.45 -3.59
C PRO A 112 -20.94 -5.22 -4.29
#